data_AF-A0A812WQW2-F1
#
_entry.id   AF-A0A812WQW2-F1
#
_cell.length_a   1.000
_cell.length_b   1.000
_cell.length_c   1.000
_cell.angle_alpha   90.00
_cell.angle_beta   90.00
_cell.angle_gamma   90.00
#
_symmetry.space_group_name_H-M   'P 1'
#
loop_
_entity.id
_entity.type
_entity.pdbx_description
1 polymer ?
#
loop_
_entity_poly.entity_id
_entity_poly.type
_entity_poly.pdbx_seq_one_letter_code
_entity_poly.pdbx_strand_id
1 'polypeptide(L)'
;MANRTVASEDTWLQEQVSKFEKACVARSDQGHSSVCHYTDGLLAGFSGSSMQEKMLNVVQSFGFSSTDVDCKYQQLGPHVFGYVLVVKADWGSLRPAAGGEQKGPAQGGHIQICALCQEARPVVVLSPCGHVMCHTCEQQRPNRPQCPFCRQQVNSVTQGLFLN
;
A
#
# COMPACT_ATOMS: atom_id res chain seq x y z
N MET A 1 -7.07 16.03 -39.49
CA MET A 1 -7.69 15.65 -38.20
C MET A 1 -7.00 14.37 -37.74
N ALA A 2 -6.08 14.47 -36.76
CA ALA A 2 -5.33 13.31 -36.29
C ALA A 2 -6.25 12.43 -35.44
N ASN A 3 -6.40 11.17 -35.82
CA ASN A 3 -7.17 10.17 -35.09
C ASN A 3 -6.39 9.84 -33.80
N ARG A 4 -6.71 10.50 -32.68
CA ARG A 4 -6.16 10.15 -31.37
C ARG A 4 -6.72 8.78 -31.01
N THR A 5 -5.93 7.72 -31.21
CA THR A 5 -6.19 6.41 -30.64
C THR A 5 -6.34 6.57 -29.14
N VAL A 6 -7.54 6.34 -28.63
CA VAL A 6 -7.82 6.28 -27.19
C VAL A 6 -7.01 5.11 -26.66
N ALA A 7 -6.02 5.39 -25.80
CA ALA A 7 -5.26 4.34 -25.14
C ALA A 7 -6.24 3.45 -24.35
N SER A 8 -6.08 2.12 -24.43
CA SER A 8 -6.89 1.23 -23.60
C SER A 8 -6.60 1.49 -22.12
N GLU A 9 -7.56 1.18 -21.27
CA GLU A 9 -7.44 1.33 -19.82
C GLU A 9 -6.17 0.65 -19.28
N ASP A 10 -5.91 -0.57 -19.73
CA ASP A 10 -4.72 -1.33 -19.32
C ASP A 10 -3.43 -0.66 -19.78
N THR A 11 -3.40 -0.11 -20.99
CA THR A 11 -2.22 0.61 -21.51
C THR A 11 -1.94 1.85 -20.66
N TRP A 12 -2.99 2.61 -20.34
CA TRP A 12 -2.86 3.79 -19.48
C TRP A 12 -2.42 3.41 -18.07
N LEU A 13 -3.00 2.35 -17.49
CA LEU A 13 -2.66 1.88 -16.15
C LEU A 13 -1.19 1.46 -16.09
N GLN A 14 -0.71 0.67 -17.05
CA GLN A 14 0.70 0.25 -17.12
C GLN A 14 1.64 1.45 -17.27
N GLU A 15 1.26 2.46 -18.06
CA GLU A 15 2.03 3.70 -18.17
C GLU A 15 2.13 4.43 -16.83
N GLN A 16 1.02 4.56 -16.10
CA GLN A 16 1.02 5.23 -14.80
C GLN A 16 1.82 4.44 -13.75
N VAL A 17 1.70 3.11 -13.74
CA VAL A 17 2.48 2.23 -12.86
C VAL A 17 3.97 2.39 -13.15
N SER A 18 4.38 2.41 -14.43
CA SER A 18 5.78 2.63 -14.80
C SER A 18 6.31 4.00 -14.36
N LYS A 19 5.49 5.06 -14.48
CA LYS A 19 5.85 6.40 -13.98
C LYS A 19 6.02 6.40 -12.46
N PHE A 20 5.12 5.72 -11.76
CA PHE A 20 5.16 5.61 -10.31
C PHE A 20 6.41 4.85 -9.84
N GLU A 21 6.71 3.69 -10.44
CA GLU A 21 7.92 2.91 -10.14
C GLU A 21 9.19 3.73 -10.33
N LYS A 22 9.32 4.43 -11.47
CA LYS A 22 10.47 5.32 -11.73
C LYS A 22 10.61 6.42 -10.67
N ALA A 23 9.50 6.99 -10.22
CA ALA A 23 9.51 8.00 -9.16
C ALA A 23 9.93 7.43 -7.81
N CYS A 24 9.50 6.20 -7.48
CA CYS A 24 9.92 5.51 -6.27
C CYS A 24 11.42 5.18 -6.29
N VAL A 25 11.94 4.69 -7.42
CA VAL A 25 13.38 4.43 -7.60
C VAL A 25 14.17 5.73 -7.47
N ALA A 26 13.71 6.83 -8.09
CA ALA A 26 14.38 8.12 -8.02
C ALA A 26 14.39 8.75 -6.61
N ARG A 27 13.47 8.33 -5.73
CA ARG A 27 13.33 8.82 -4.35
C ARG A 27 13.59 7.73 -3.31
N SER A 28 14.34 6.69 -3.68
CA SER A 28 14.56 5.53 -2.82
C SER A 28 15.18 5.92 -1.47
N ASP A 29 15.95 7.01 -1.44
CA ASP A 29 16.60 7.60 -0.29
C ASP A 29 15.67 8.36 0.68
N GLN A 30 14.45 8.71 0.26
CA GLN A 30 13.49 9.48 1.06
C GLN A 30 12.57 8.59 1.90
N GLY A 31 12.47 7.29 1.56
CA GLY A 31 11.58 6.36 2.26
C GLY A 31 10.09 6.60 2.00
N HIS A 32 9.73 7.54 1.12
CA HIS A 32 8.35 7.79 0.73
C HIS A 32 8.30 8.46 -0.64
N SER A 33 7.19 8.30 -1.36
CA SER A 33 6.90 9.05 -2.58
C SER A 33 5.40 9.27 -2.75
N SER A 34 5.07 10.36 -3.44
CA SER A 34 3.73 10.72 -3.84
C SER A 34 3.77 11.17 -5.30
N VAL A 35 2.98 10.52 -6.15
CA VAL A 35 2.89 10.84 -7.58
C VAL A 35 1.45 11.12 -7.96
N CYS A 36 1.25 12.20 -8.69
CA CYS A 36 -0.05 12.58 -9.24
C CYS A 36 -0.15 12.09 -10.69
N HIS A 37 -1.22 11.36 -10.99
CA HIS A 37 -1.56 10.87 -12.31
C HIS A 37 -2.83 11.55 -12.80
N TYR A 38 -2.77 12.07 -14.03
CA TYR A 38 -3.88 12.76 -14.66
C TYR A 38 -4.50 11.86 -15.73
N THR A 39 -5.83 11.86 -15.80
CA THR A 39 -6.57 11.04 -16.77
C THR A 39 -6.72 11.70 -18.14
N ASP A 40 -6.21 12.93 -18.32
CA ASP A 40 -6.19 13.74 -19.56
C ASP A 40 -7.49 13.75 -20.39
N GLY A 41 -8.63 13.43 -19.76
CA GLY A 41 -9.91 13.23 -20.45
C GLY A 41 -9.92 12.03 -21.43
N LEU A 42 -8.86 11.21 -21.47
CA LEU A 42 -8.74 10.04 -22.35
C LEU A 42 -9.60 8.86 -21.90
N LEU A 43 -10.04 8.86 -20.64
CA LEU A 43 -10.80 7.79 -20.02
C LEU A 43 -12.28 8.16 -19.91
N ALA A 44 -12.89 8.61 -21.01
CA ALA A 44 -14.33 8.80 -21.09
C ALA A 44 -15.04 7.45 -20.92
N GLY A 45 -15.67 7.23 -19.77
CA GLY A 45 -16.40 6.00 -19.45
C GLY A 45 -15.93 5.24 -18.20
N PHE A 46 -14.86 5.68 -17.55
CA PHE A 46 -14.35 5.03 -16.35
C PHE A 46 -14.79 5.77 -15.09
N SER A 47 -15.24 5.02 -14.08
CA SER A 47 -15.50 5.58 -12.76
C SER A 47 -14.18 5.73 -12.00
N GLY A 48 -14.03 6.84 -11.27
CA GLY A 48 -12.86 7.05 -10.42
C GLY A 48 -12.61 5.92 -9.41
N SER A 49 -13.68 5.22 -8.97
CA SER A 49 -13.57 4.07 -8.07
C SER A 49 -12.90 2.86 -8.70
N SER A 50 -13.21 2.54 -9.96
CA SER A 50 -12.60 1.40 -10.66
C SER A 50 -11.09 1.62 -10.89
N MET A 51 -10.72 2.85 -11.24
CA MET A 51 -9.32 3.24 -11.41
C MET A 51 -8.53 3.20 -10.11
N GLN A 52 -9.13 3.70 -9.02
CA GLN A 52 -8.52 3.67 -7.70
C GLN A 52 -8.23 2.23 -7.26
N GLU A 53 -9.20 1.33 -7.40
CA GLU A 53 -9.05 -0.08 -7.02
C GLU A 53 -7.94 -0.77 -7.83
N LYS A 54 -7.93 -0.60 -9.16
CA LYS A 54 -6.89 -1.19 -10.01
C LYS A 54 -5.49 -0.69 -9.67
N MET A 55 -5.34 0.61 -9.48
CA MET A 55 -4.05 1.20 -9.10
C MET A 55 -3.61 0.72 -7.72
N LEU A 56 -4.53 0.68 -6.75
CA LEU A 56 -4.24 0.20 -5.40
C LEU A 56 -3.77 -1.26 -5.41
N ASN A 57 -4.46 -2.14 -6.14
CA ASN A 57 -4.10 -3.55 -6.26
C ASN A 57 -2.69 -3.74 -6.84
N VAL A 58 -2.30 -2.96 -7.86
CA VAL A 58 -0.96 -3.03 -8.44
C VAL A 58 0.10 -2.51 -7.47
N VAL A 59 -0.13 -1.34 -6.87
CA VAL A 59 0.84 -0.68 -5.98
C VAL A 59 1.06 -1.48 -4.69
N GLN A 60 0.02 -2.15 -4.17
CA GLN A 60 0.15 -3.05 -3.01
C GLN A 60 1.05 -4.26 -3.29
N SER A 61 1.18 -4.69 -4.55
CA SER A 61 2.06 -5.80 -4.92
C SER A 61 3.56 -5.47 -4.81
N PHE A 62 3.92 -4.17 -4.68
CA PHE A 62 5.32 -3.72 -4.62
C PHE A 62 5.96 -3.85 -3.23
N GLY A 63 5.22 -4.31 -2.22
CA GLY A 63 5.79 -4.62 -0.89
C GLY A 63 6.16 -3.39 -0.05
N PHE A 64 5.51 -2.25 -0.31
CA PHE A 64 5.62 -1.05 0.52
C PHE A 64 5.09 -1.29 1.95
N SER A 65 5.59 -0.52 2.92
CA SER A 65 5.09 -0.57 4.31
C SER A 65 3.71 0.06 4.43
N SER A 66 3.40 1.04 3.58
CA SER A 66 2.07 1.66 3.48
C SER A 66 1.84 2.14 2.05
N THR A 67 0.59 2.04 1.59
CA THR A 67 0.14 2.51 0.27
C THR A 67 -1.21 3.18 0.40
N ASP A 68 -1.37 4.34 -0.21
CA ASP A 68 -2.65 5.08 -0.28
C ASP A 68 -2.88 5.56 -1.71
N VAL A 69 -4.09 5.39 -2.21
CA VAL A 69 -4.51 5.87 -3.53
C VAL A 69 -5.76 6.72 -3.34
N ASP A 70 -5.61 8.02 -3.54
CA ASP A 70 -6.70 8.99 -3.47
C ASP A 70 -7.10 9.40 -4.89
N CYS A 71 -8.40 9.31 -5.21
CA CYS A 71 -8.91 9.67 -6.53
C CYS A 71 -9.91 10.82 -6.40
N LYS A 72 -9.61 11.96 -7.03
CA LYS A 72 -10.45 13.17 -6.97
C LYS A 72 -10.83 13.62 -8.35
N TYR A 73 -12.11 13.93 -8.54
CA TYR A 73 -12.57 14.64 -9.73
C TYR A 73 -12.39 16.13 -9.52
N GLN A 74 -11.60 16.79 -10.36
CA GLN A 74 -11.32 18.22 -10.23
C GLN A 74 -11.07 18.89 -11.57
N GLN A 75 -11.10 20.21 -11.57
CA GLN A 75 -10.79 21.04 -12.74
C GLN A 75 -9.27 21.09 -12.94
N LEU A 76 -8.81 20.67 -14.13
CA LEU A 76 -7.39 20.61 -14.51
C LEU A 76 -6.94 21.82 -15.33
N GLY A 77 -7.88 22.57 -15.89
CA GLY A 77 -7.63 23.77 -16.67
C GLY A 77 -8.90 24.53 -17.00
N PRO A 78 -8.82 25.64 -17.76
CA PRO A 78 -10.00 26.32 -18.26
C PRO A 78 -10.76 25.34 -19.16
N HIS A 79 -11.93 24.89 -18.71
CA HIS A 79 -12.80 23.93 -19.40
C HIS A 79 -12.31 22.47 -19.49
N VAL A 80 -11.30 22.08 -18.71
CA VAL A 80 -10.85 20.67 -18.64
C VAL A 80 -11.16 20.11 -17.26
N PHE A 81 -11.98 19.06 -17.20
CA PHE A 81 -12.26 18.31 -15.99
C PHE A 81 -11.73 16.89 -16.14
N GLY A 82 -11.27 16.30 -15.03
CA GLY A 82 -10.80 14.94 -15.04
C GLY A 82 -10.57 14.40 -13.63
N TYR A 83 -10.25 13.11 -13.58
CA TYR A 83 -9.78 12.48 -12.35
C TYR A 83 -8.28 12.70 -12.19
N VAL A 84 -7.89 13.01 -10.95
CA VAL A 84 -6.52 13.02 -10.46
C VAL A 84 -6.39 11.88 -9.48
N LEU A 85 -5.45 10.97 -9.76
CA LEU A 85 -5.09 9.90 -8.86
C LEU A 85 -3.78 10.28 -8.18
N VAL A 86 -3.80 10.36 -6.86
CA VAL A 86 -2.61 10.57 -6.04
C VAL A 86 -2.24 9.24 -5.42
N VAL A 87 -1.13 8.67 -5.88
CA VAL A 87 -0.57 7.43 -5.33
C VAL A 87 0.53 7.80 -4.37
N LYS A 88 0.38 7.37 -3.11
CA LYS A 88 1.38 7.52 -2.05
C LYS A 88 1.89 6.15 -1.67
N ALA A 89 3.20 6.04 -1.50
CA ALA A 89 3.81 4.87 -0.90
C ALA A 89 4.85 5.27 0.14
N ASP A 90 4.91 4.49 1.20
CA ASP A 90 5.94 4.54 2.24
C ASP A 90 6.76 3.25 2.20
N TRP A 91 8.07 3.39 2.31
CA TRP A 91 9.03 2.30 2.53
C TRP A 91 10.13 2.71 3.50
N GLY A 92 9.95 3.79 4.25
CA GLY A 92 10.93 4.32 5.19
C GLY A 92 11.21 3.33 6.32
N SER A 93 10.22 2.48 6.64
CA SER A 93 10.33 1.39 7.61
C SER A 93 11.25 0.24 7.16
N LEU A 94 11.63 0.17 5.87
CA LEU A 94 12.55 -0.84 5.34
C LEU A 94 14.02 -0.44 5.47
N ARG A 95 14.32 0.79 5.91
CA ARG A 95 15.70 1.13 6.26
C ARG A 95 16.09 0.37 7.54
N PRO A 96 17.13 -0.49 7.52
CA PRO A 96 17.74 -0.92 8.76
C PRO A 96 18.23 0.33 9.47
N ALA A 97 17.61 0.62 10.62
CA ALA A 97 17.79 1.86 11.35
C ALA A 97 19.27 2.05 11.73
N ALA A 98 19.97 2.93 11.03
CA ALA A 98 21.05 3.68 11.65
C ALA A 98 20.37 4.74 12.54
N GLY A 99 20.00 4.34 13.75
CA GLY A 99 19.63 5.15 14.91
C GLY A 99 18.75 6.39 14.69
N GLY A 100 17.48 6.34 15.14
CA GLY A 100 16.71 7.57 15.32
C GLY A 100 15.20 7.36 15.51
N GLU A 101 14.79 7.28 16.77
CA GLU A 101 13.50 7.71 17.34
C GLU A 101 12.17 7.34 16.64
N GLN A 102 11.50 6.34 17.23
CA GLN A 102 10.15 5.91 16.86
C GLN A 102 9.10 6.95 17.27
N LYS A 103 8.47 7.61 16.28
CA LYS A 103 7.28 8.44 16.50
C LYS A 103 6.01 7.61 16.27
N GLY A 104 5.37 7.21 17.37
CA GLY A 104 3.92 7.00 17.51
C GLY A 104 3.33 5.68 16.95
N PRO A 105 2.52 4.94 17.74
CA PRO A 105 1.88 3.72 17.25
C PRO A 105 0.76 4.05 16.27
N ALA A 106 0.78 3.38 15.12
CA ALA A 106 -0.32 3.34 14.17
C ALA A 106 -1.59 2.79 14.84
N GLN A 107 -2.68 3.51 14.62
CA GLN A 107 -4.01 3.33 15.18
C GLN A 107 -4.67 2.04 14.69
N GLY A 108 -5.38 1.30 15.58
CA GLY A 108 -6.58 0.54 15.19
C GLY A 108 -6.59 -1.00 15.24
N GLY A 109 -5.66 -1.70 15.93
CA GLY A 109 -5.70 -3.16 16.06
C GLY A 109 -6.32 -3.66 17.38
N HIS A 110 -7.00 -4.82 17.36
CA HIS A 110 -7.42 -5.50 18.59
C HIS A 110 -6.20 -5.76 19.51
N ILE A 111 -6.34 -5.48 20.81
CA ILE A 111 -5.26 -5.66 21.78
C ILE A 111 -5.43 -7.02 22.46
N GLN A 112 -4.38 -7.85 22.44
CA GLN A 112 -4.31 -9.12 23.16
C GLN A 112 -2.92 -9.30 23.78
N ILE A 113 -2.84 -10.17 24.79
CA ILE A 113 -1.56 -10.61 25.34
C ILE A 113 -0.88 -11.52 24.32
N CYS A 114 0.28 -11.11 23.83
CA CYS A 114 1.01 -11.92 22.85
C CYS A 114 1.65 -13.15 23.52
N ALA A 115 1.42 -14.33 22.97
CA ALA A 115 2.02 -15.57 23.49
C ALA A 115 3.56 -15.64 23.39
N LEU A 116 4.21 -14.74 22.63
CA LEU A 116 5.67 -14.69 22.50
C LEU A 116 6.32 -13.75 23.51
N CYS A 117 5.90 -12.48 23.56
CA CYS A 117 6.49 -11.49 24.47
C CYS A 117 5.71 -11.31 25.78
N GLN A 118 4.52 -11.90 25.91
CA GLN A 118 3.64 -11.81 27.08
C GLN A 118 3.14 -10.39 27.40
N GLU A 119 3.17 -9.49 26.42
CA GLU A 119 2.67 -8.12 26.58
C GLU A 119 1.33 -7.89 25.86
N ALA A 120 0.48 -7.04 26.43
CA ALA A 120 -0.77 -6.60 25.82
C ALA A 120 -0.48 -5.56 24.73
N ARG A 121 -0.61 -5.96 23.46
CA ARG A 121 -0.29 -5.12 22.30
C ARG A 121 -1.27 -5.36 21.15
N PRO A 122 -1.36 -4.45 20.17
CA PRO A 122 -2.11 -4.68 18.94
C PRO A 122 -1.62 -5.96 18.24
N VAL A 123 -2.57 -6.84 17.90
CA VAL A 123 -2.28 -8.14 17.30
C VAL A 123 -2.58 -8.21 15.81
N VAL A 124 -1.85 -9.09 15.16
CA VAL A 124 -1.97 -9.48 13.76
C VAL A 124 -2.29 -10.97 13.66
N VAL A 125 -2.90 -11.36 12.54
CA VAL A 125 -3.25 -12.74 12.21
C VAL A 125 -2.36 -13.20 11.07
N LEU A 126 -1.77 -14.39 11.20
CA LEU A 126 -0.91 -15.01 10.21
C LEU A 126 -1.73 -15.91 9.29
N SER A 127 -1.80 -15.59 7.99
CA SER A 127 -2.54 -16.37 6.99
C SER A 127 -1.62 -17.40 6.31
N PRO A 128 -2.08 -18.65 6.06
CA PRO A 128 -3.46 -19.15 6.21
C PRO A 128 -3.75 -19.81 7.58
N CYS A 129 -2.75 -19.91 8.46
CA CYS A 129 -2.88 -20.72 9.68
C CYS A 129 -3.74 -20.11 10.79
N GLY A 130 -4.10 -18.82 10.70
CA GLY A 130 -4.96 -18.12 11.67
C GLY A 130 -4.31 -17.79 13.02
N HIS A 131 -3.04 -18.12 13.24
CA HIS A 131 -2.38 -17.82 14.51
C HIS A 131 -2.17 -16.33 14.73
N VAL A 132 -2.30 -15.90 15.98
CA VAL A 132 -2.32 -14.49 16.37
C VAL A 132 -1.06 -14.14 17.18
N MET A 133 -0.48 -12.96 16.92
CA MET A 133 0.65 -12.43 17.68
C MET A 133 0.71 -10.90 17.63
N CYS A 134 1.53 -10.26 18.46
CA CYS A 134 1.68 -8.81 18.37
C CYS A 134 2.48 -8.39 17.14
N HIS A 135 2.18 -7.19 16.63
CA HIS A 135 2.86 -6.62 15.48
C HIS A 135 4.38 -6.52 15.67
N THR A 136 4.85 -6.18 16.88
CA THR A 136 6.29 -6.11 17.17
C THR A 136 6.98 -7.46 17.05
N CYS A 137 6.38 -8.52 17.60
CA CYS A 137 6.94 -9.87 17.48
C CYS A 137 6.88 -10.38 16.04
N GLU A 138 5.89 -9.98 15.25
CA GLU A 138 5.87 -10.31 13.82
C GLU A 138 7.06 -9.67 13.09
N GLN A 139 7.29 -8.36 13.30
CA GLN A 139 8.35 -7.61 12.62
C GLN A 139 9.76 -8.06 12.99
N GLN A 140 9.99 -8.46 14.25
CA GLN A 140 11.32 -8.79 14.76
C GLN A 140 11.79 -10.22 14.44
N ARG A 141 10.99 -11.02 13.73
CA ARG A 141 11.30 -12.44 13.52
C ARG A 141 12.32 -12.67 12.39
N PRO A 142 13.34 -13.52 12.61
CA PRO A 142 14.32 -13.88 11.58
C PRO A 142 13.71 -14.77 10.48
N ASN A 143 12.75 -15.63 10.84
CA ASN A 143 12.08 -16.56 9.92
C ASN A 143 10.65 -16.10 9.60
N ARG A 144 10.53 -14.93 8.97
CA ARG A 144 9.24 -14.35 8.56
C ARG A 144 8.33 -15.27 7.72
N PRO A 145 8.83 -16.12 6.79
CA PRO A 145 7.92 -16.91 5.96
C PRO A 145 7.26 -18.06 6.71
N GLN A 146 7.55 -18.32 7.99
CA GLN A 146 6.95 -19.42 8.76
C GLN A 146 6.25 -18.93 10.02
N CYS A 147 5.12 -19.54 10.37
CA CYS A 147 4.41 -19.29 11.62
C CYS A 147 5.22 -19.86 12.80
N PRO A 148 5.41 -19.14 13.92
CA PRO A 148 6.21 -19.65 15.03
C PRO A 148 5.47 -20.71 15.85
N PHE A 149 4.15 -20.75 15.72
CA PHE A 149 3.30 -21.67 16.48
C PHE A 149 3.17 -23.02 15.76
N CYS A 150 2.87 -23.00 14.46
CA CYS A 150 2.62 -24.22 13.69
C CYS A 150 3.64 -24.50 12.58
N ARG A 151 4.61 -23.60 12.35
CA ARG A 151 5.65 -23.70 11.30
C ARG A 151 5.14 -23.71 9.86
N GLN A 152 3.83 -23.52 9.65
CA GLN A 152 3.24 -23.38 8.33
C GLN A 152 3.74 -22.11 7.64
N GLN A 153 3.84 -22.14 6.30
CA GLN A 153 4.24 -20.99 5.51
C GLN A 153 3.20 -19.85 5.64
N VAL A 154 3.68 -18.63 5.90
CA VAL A 154 2.85 -17.42 6.03
C VAL A 154 2.87 -16.68 4.71
N ASN A 155 1.69 -16.50 4.13
CA ASN A 155 1.51 -15.83 2.84
C ASN A 155 1.16 -14.35 3.02
N SER A 156 0.46 -14.02 4.09
CA SER A 156 0.09 -12.64 4.42
C SER A 156 -0.14 -12.47 5.91
N VAL A 157 -0.08 -11.22 6.35
CA VAL A 157 -0.32 -10.79 7.73
C VAL A 157 -1.40 -9.71 7.70
N THR A 158 -2.48 -9.93 8.44
CA THR A 158 -3.60 -8.96 8.51
C THR A 158 -3.78 -8.46 9.93
N GLN A 159 -4.31 -7.25 10.09
CA GLN A 159 -4.70 -6.77 11.41
C GLN A 159 -5.82 -7.67 11.98
N GLY A 160 -5.74 -7.99 13.28
CA GLY A 160 -6.80 -8.71 13.96
C GLY A 160 -8.04 -7.83 14.11
N LEU A 161 -8.93 -7.87 13.13
CA LEU A 161 -10.26 -7.27 13.21
C LEU A 161 -11.21 -8.35 13.73
N PHE A 162 -11.34 -8.45 15.05
CA PHE A 162 -12.43 -9.22 15.65
C PHE A 162 -13.64 -8.29 15.76
N LEU A 163 -14.73 -8.62 15.05
CA LEU A 163 -16.03 -8.01 15.26
C LEU A 163 -16.55 -8.52 16.60
N ASN A 164 -16.61 -7.63 17.60
CA ASN A 164 -17.34 -7.89 18.85
C ASN A 164 -18.85 -7.83 18.60
#